data_AF-A0A956BRG5-F1
#
_entry.id   AF-A0A956BRG5-F1
#
_cell.length_a   1.000
_cell.length_b   1.000
_cell.length_c   1.000
_cell.angle_alpha   90.00
_cell.angle_beta   90.00
_cell.angle_gamma   90.00
#
_symmetry.space_group_name_H-M   'P 1'
#
loop_
_entity.id
_entity.type
_entity.pdbx_description
1 polymer ?
#
loop_
_entity_poly.entity_id
_entity_poly.type
_entity_poly.pdbx_seq_one_letter_code
_entity_poly.pdbx_strand_id
1 'polypeptide(L)'
;MYLPEDTLDGEDELPNIWAAFGDLMACLFGLFVLFFVWLVTVQVALSEDLEAERATREAATARLEALESVLAGPLSSGMITLVDGRIGIRGNLLFALGSVELRPEGRALLRSLVPPLQTYLGQNELSLMVSGFTDDTTLRPNGSFADNWEVSAQRSLTVTRELVEAGMPADWIFAAGFGANHPVAPNDTEEHRAMNRRVEISPVPRLIHRFGNATEAPGASDLAGPVPLEVVDAPAPPPTAERDDAASDTDVATRDPAATVEPSTP
;
A
#
# COMPACT_ATOMS: atom_id res chain seq x y z
N MET A 1 28.66 75.87 -70.51
CA MET A 1 28.02 76.15 -69.20
C MET A 1 26.59 75.63 -69.28
N TYR A 2 26.37 74.37 -68.89
CA TYR A 2 25.21 73.88 -68.13
C TYR A 2 25.47 72.39 -67.81
N LEU A 3 24.84 71.94 -66.72
CA LEU A 3 25.20 70.89 -65.75
C LEU A 3 24.86 69.44 -66.19
N PRO A 4 25.33 68.39 -65.46
CA PRO A 4 25.27 66.99 -65.90
C PRO A 4 23.87 66.41 -65.74
N GLU A 5 23.51 65.46 -66.61
CA GLU A 5 22.37 64.57 -66.41
C GLU A 5 22.84 63.41 -65.53
N ASP A 6 22.45 63.46 -64.25
CA ASP A 6 22.67 62.38 -63.30
C ASP A 6 22.02 61.09 -63.83
N THR A 7 22.85 60.06 -63.92
CA THR A 7 22.47 58.67 -64.08
C THR A 7 21.47 58.26 -62.99
N LEU A 8 20.24 57.94 -63.39
CA LEU A 8 19.28 57.20 -62.56
C LEU A 8 18.92 55.89 -63.27
N ASP A 9 19.91 55.07 -63.57
CA ASP A 9 19.71 53.65 -63.87
C ASP A 9 20.10 52.85 -62.62
N GLY A 10 19.34 53.08 -61.55
CA GLY A 10 19.17 52.13 -60.47
C GLY A 10 17.79 51.54 -60.64
N GLU A 11 17.61 50.62 -61.59
CA GLU A 11 16.52 49.65 -61.47
C GLU A 11 16.86 48.82 -60.24
N ASP A 12 16.39 49.30 -59.10
CA ASP A 12 16.44 48.60 -57.83
C ASP A 12 15.88 47.20 -58.06
N GLU A 13 16.76 46.20 -57.97
CA GLU A 13 16.40 44.79 -57.88
C GLU A 13 15.63 44.61 -56.56
N LEU A 14 14.36 45.04 -56.54
CA LEU A 14 13.50 44.87 -55.40
C LEU A 14 13.39 43.37 -55.16
N PRO A 15 13.84 42.85 -54.02
CA PRO A 15 13.83 41.42 -53.76
C PRO A 15 12.39 40.91 -53.95
N ASN A 16 12.21 39.79 -54.64
CA ASN A 16 10.90 39.22 -54.94
C ASN A 16 10.14 38.90 -53.63
N ILE A 17 9.36 39.85 -53.12
CA ILE A 17 8.62 39.78 -51.84
C ILE A 17 7.71 38.53 -51.80
N TRP A 18 7.18 38.14 -52.96
CA TRP A 18 6.37 36.93 -53.11
C TRP A 18 7.12 35.63 -52.79
N ALA A 19 8.43 35.57 -53.05
CA ALA A 19 9.24 34.41 -52.70
C ALA A 19 9.47 34.32 -51.20
N ALA A 20 9.78 35.45 -50.54
CA ALA A 20 9.94 35.52 -49.09
C ALA A 20 8.62 35.21 -48.35
N PHE A 21 7.49 35.68 -48.88
CA PHE A 21 6.17 35.36 -48.35
C PHE A 21 5.84 33.85 -48.48
N GLY A 22 6.15 33.25 -49.63
CA GLY A 22 5.98 31.82 -49.86
C GLY A 22 6.78 30.97 -48.89
N ASP A 23 8.04 31.34 -48.63
CA ASP A 23 8.91 30.65 -47.67
C ASP A 23 8.41 30.78 -46.22
N LEU A 24 7.96 31.98 -45.83
CA LEU A 24 7.38 32.22 -44.51
C LEU A 24 6.07 31.43 -44.30
N MET A 25 5.21 31.36 -45.32
CA MET A 25 4.00 30.56 -45.29
C MET A 25 4.30 29.05 -45.24
N ALA A 26 5.32 28.59 -45.97
CA ALA A 26 5.76 27.20 -45.92
C ALA A 26 6.31 26.82 -44.54
N CYS A 27 7.10 27.70 -43.93
CA CYS A 27 7.61 27.50 -42.57
C CYS A 27 6.48 27.49 -41.53
N LEU A 28 5.53 28.42 -41.65
CA LEU A 28 4.36 28.47 -40.76
C LEU A 28 3.51 27.21 -40.88
N PHE A 29 3.27 26.74 -42.11
CA PHE A 29 2.53 25.50 -42.36
C PHE A 29 3.27 24.28 -41.82
N GLY A 30 4.59 24.21 -42.01
CA GLY A 30 5.42 23.13 -41.44
C GLY A 30 5.36 23.10 -39.91
N LEU A 31 5.48 24.26 -39.25
CA LEU A 31 5.34 24.37 -37.79
C LEU A 31 3.94 23.98 -37.32
N PHE A 32 2.90 24.39 -38.05
CA PHE A 32 1.51 24.00 -37.75
C PHE A 32 1.33 22.48 -37.84
N VAL A 33 1.86 21.84 -38.88
CA VAL A 33 1.78 20.37 -39.03
C VAL A 33 2.54 19.67 -37.91
N LEU A 34 3.74 20.13 -37.54
CA LEU A 34 4.50 19.55 -36.42
C LEU A 34 3.76 19.71 -35.10
N PHE A 35 3.20 20.89 -34.84
CA PHE A 35 2.39 21.13 -33.65
C PHE A 35 1.13 20.27 -33.64
N PHE A 36 0.47 20.10 -34.79
CA PHE A 36 -0.72 19.27 -34.93
C PHE A 36 -0.40 17.79 -34.69
N VAL A 37 0.68 17.27 -35.26
CA VAL A 37 1.14 15.90 -35.01
C VAL A 37 1.46 15.72 -33.53
N TRP A 38 2.21 16.65 -32.93
CA TRP A 38 2.49 16.63 -31.51
C TRP A 38 1.21 16.64 -30.66
N LEU A 39 0.25 17.51 -30.98
CA LEU A 39 -1.03 17.61 -30.28
C LEU A 39 -1.83 16.30 -30.36
N VAL A 40 -1.90 15.68 -31.54
CA VAL A 40 -2.59 14.41 -31.74
C VAL A 40 -1.89 13.29 -30.96
N THR A 41 -0.55 13.23 -30.98
CA THR A 41 0.19 12.21 -30.20
C THR A 41 -0.05 12.35 -28.69
N VAL A 42 -0.08 13.58 -28.19
CA VAL A 42 -0.39 13.85 -26.77
C VAL A 42 -1.82 13.42 -26.45
N GLN A 43 -2.80 13.74 -27.29
CA GLN A 43 -4.19 13.30 -27.07
C GLN A 43 -4.34 11.78 -27.03
N VAL A 44 -3.67 11.05 -27.92
CA VAL A 44 -3.72 9.58 -27.94
C VAL A 44 -3.14 8.99 -26.64
N ALA A 45 -1.99 9.49 -26.19
CA ALA A 45 -1.38 9.04 -24.94
C ALA A 45 -2.30 9.29 -23.72
N LEU A 46 -2.99 10.43 -23.68
CA LEU A 46 -3.96 10.72 -22.62
C LEU A 46 -5.19 9.80 -22.69
N SER A 47 -5.66 9.42 -23.89
CA SER A 47 -6.80 8.50 -24.02
C SER A 47 -6.47 7.07 -23.59
N GLU A 48 -5.27 6.57 -23.91
CA GLU A 48 -4.85 5.23 -23.53
C GLU A 48 -4.74 5.08 -22.00
N ASP A 49 -4.19 6.09 -21.32
CA ASP A 49 -4.08 6.11 -19.85
C ASP A 49 -5.46 6.10 -19.17
N LEU A 50 -6.39 6.92 -19.68
CA LEU A 50 -7.77 6.95 -19.18
C LEU A 50 -8.53 5.64 -19.44
N GLU A 51 -8.32 5.00 -20.59
CA GLU A 51 -8.93 3.71 -20.91
C GLU A 51 -8.38 2.59 -20.03
N ALA A 52 -7.08 2.58 -19.76
CA ALA A 52 -6.46 1.63 -18.84
C ALA A 52 -6.98 1.82 -17.40
N GLU A 53 -7.12 3.07 -16.94
CA GLU A 53 -7.68 3.37 -15.63
C GLU A 53 -9.18 2.99 -15.53
N ARG A 54 -9.95 3.20 -16.60
CA ARG A 54 -11.36 2.77 -16.66
C ARG A 54 -11.49 1.26 -16.66
N ALA A 55 -10.71 0.56 -17.48
CA ALA A 55 -10.76 -0.90 -17.58
C ALA A 55 -10.42 -1.57 -16.25
N THR A 56 -9.43 -1.05 -15.51
CA THR A 56 -9.08 -1.55 -14.18
C THR A 56 -10.19 -1.30 -13.15
N ARG A 57 -10.82 -0.11 -13.17
CA ARG A 57 -11.98 0.19 -12.31
C ARG A 57 -13.18 -0.69 -12.62
N GLU A 58 -13.52 -0.87 -13.89
CA GLU A 58 -14.63 -1.72 -14.34
C GLU A 58 -14.40 -3.19 -13.99
N ALA A 59 -13.17 -3.68 -14.15
CA ALA A 59 -12.80 -5.03 -13.74
C ALA A 59 -12.89 -5.20 -12.22
N ALA A 60 -12.49 -4.18 -11.44
CA ALA A 60 -12.62 -4.20 -9.99
C ALA A 60 -14.09 -4.24 -9.56
N THR A 61 -14.95 -3.41 -10.14
CA THR A 61 -16.39 -3.39 -9.80
C THR A 61 -17.07 -4.70 -10.17
N ALA A 62 -16.81 -5.24 -11.36
CA ALA A 62 -17.38 -6.52 -11.80
C ALA A 62 -16.96 -7.67 -10.88
N ARG A 63 -15.72 -7.64 -10.38
CA ARG A 63 -15.19 -8.65 -9.45
C ARG A 63 -15.88 -8.60 -8.10
N LEU A 64 -16.22 -7.40 -7.61
CA LEU A 64 -16.98 -7.20 -6.39
C LEU A 64 -18.42 -7.71 -6.55
N GLU A 65 -19.10 -7.33 -7.63
CA GLU A 65 -20.47 -7.77 -7.91
C GLU A 65 -20.56 -9.30 -8.03
N ALA A 66 -19.58 -9.94 -8.68
CA ALA A 66 -19.51 -11.39 -8.76
C ALA A 66 -19.39 -12.03 -7.36
N LEU A 67 -18.54 -11.48 -6.50
CA LEU A 67 -18.36 -11.96 -5.13
C LEU A 67 -19.63 -11.75 -4.29
N GLU A 68 -20.28 -10.59 -4.43
CA GLU A 68 -21.56 -10.28 -3.76
C GLU A 68 -22.66 -11.26 -4.16
N SER A 69 -22.79 -11.55 -5.46
CA SER A 69 -23.80 -12.50 -5.95
C SER A 69 -23.62 -13.90 -5.36
N VAL A 70 -22.36 -14.34 -5.23
CA VAL A 70 -21.98 -15.64 -4.70
C VAL A 70 -22.19 -15.70 -3.18
N LEU A 71 -22.02 -14.57 -2.49
CA LEU A 71 -22.17 -14.44 -1.04
C LEU A 71 -23.54 -13.91 -0.61
N ALA A 72 -24.49 -13.71 -1.52
CA ALA A 72 -25.80 -13.11 -1.22
C ALA A 72 -26.55 -13.81 -0.07
N GLY A 73 -26.42 -15.14 0.02
CA GLY A 73 -26.96 -15.92 1.13
C GLY A 73 -26.31 -15.54 2.48
N PRO A 74 -25.01 -15.81 2.68
CA PRO A 74 -24.29 -15.46 3.91
C PRO A 74 -24.29 -13.97 4.28
N LEU A 75 -24.36 -13.05 3.31
CA LEU A 75 -24.44 -11.61 3.57
C LEU A 75 -25.79 -11.20 4.18
N SER A 76 -26.88 -11.85 3.75
CA SER A 76 -28.24 -11.55 4.23
C SER A 76 -28.44 -11.79 5.72
N SER A 77 -27.59 -12.62 6.35
CA SER A 77 -27.68 -12.90 7.78
C SER A 77 -27.08 -11.80 8.67
N GLY A 78 -26.47 -10.75 8.09
CA GLY A 78 -25.85 -9.63 8.82
C GLY A 78 -24.64 -10.01 9.68
N MET A 79 -24.13 -11.24 9.50
CA MET A 79 -23.03 -11.82 10.27
C MET A 79 -21.66 -11.55 9.63
N ILE A 80 -21.68 -11.15 8.37
CA ILE A 80 -20.52 -10.92 7.52
C ILE A 80 -20.69 -9.55 6.86
N THR A 81 -19.60 -8.80 6.78
CA THR A 81 -19.54 -7.53 6.06
C THR A 81 -18.66 -7.71 4.83
N LEU A 82 -19.09 -7.22 3.67
CA LEU A 82 -18.23 -7.13 2.49
C LEU A 82 -17.80 -5.67 2.31
N VAL A 83 -16.50 -5.43 2.29
CA VAL A 83 -15.91 -4.10 2.04
C VAL A 83 -14.76 -4.29 1.05
N ASP A 84 -14.85 -3.68 -0.13
CA ASP A 84 -13.83 -3.75 -1.19
C ASP A 84 -13.37 -5.20 -1.52
N GLY A 85 -14.30 -6.14 -1.49
CA GLY A 85 -14.04 -7.55 -1.81
C GLY A 85 -13.40 -8.33 -0.66
N ARG A 86 -13.27 -7.71 0.51
CA ARG A 86 -12.84 -8.33 1.76
C ARG A 86 -14.06 -8.71 2.58
N ILE A 87 -14.09 -9.95 3.00
CA ILE A 87 -15.13 -10.55 3.82
C ILE A 87 -14.71 -10.37 5.27
N GLY A 88 -15.24 -9.35 5.93
CA GLY A 88 -15.02 -9.10 7.36
C GLY A 88 -15.98 -9.91 8.23
N ILE A 89 -15.43 -10.60 9.22
CA ILE A 89 -16.19 -11.33 10.23
C ILE A 89 -15.79 -10.82 11.61
N ARG A 90 -16.78 -10.48 12.44
CA ARG A 90 -16.53 -9.99 13.80
C ARG A 90 -15.90 -11.09 14.66
N GLY A 91 -14.86 -10.75 15.41
CA GLY A 91 -14.12 -11.71 16.21
C GLY A 91 -14.94 -12.33 17.35
N ASN A 92 -15.90 -11.62 17.92
CA ASN A 92 -16.77 -12.13 18.98
C ASN A 92 -17.75 -13.23 18.52
N LEU A 93 -18.02 -13.28 17.21
CA LEU A 93 -18.82 -14.33 16.59
C LEU A 93 -18.00 -15.61 16.40
N LEU A 94 -16.73 -15.44 16.01
CA LEU A 94 -15.81 -16.55 15.77
C LEU A 94 -15.21 -17.11 17.07
N PHE A 95 -14.83 -16.24 18.01
CA PHE A 95 -14.05 -16.60 19.19
C PHE A 95 -14.70 -16.07 20.48
N ALA A 96 -14.46 -16.75 21.59
CA ALA A 96 -14.73 -16.20 22.91
C ALA A 96 -13.69 -15.10 23.26
N LEU A 97 -14.02 -14.25 24.23
CA LEU A 97 -13.12 -13.19 24.70
C LEU A 97 -11.79 -13.80 25.17
N GLY A 98 -10.67 -13.32 24.61
CA GLY A 98 -9.33 -13.84 24.94
C GLY A 98 -9.02 -15.25 24.46
N SER A 99 -9.92 -15.90 23.72
CA SER A 99 -9.70 -17.25 23.15
C SER A 99 -9.25 -17.19 21.69
N VAL A 100 -8.52 -18.22 21.26
CA VAL A 100 -8.19 -18.53 19.86
C VAL A 100 -8.95 -19.75 19.34
N GLU A 101 -9.79 -20.36 20.19
CA GLU A 101 -10.65 -21.48 19.83
C GLU A 101 -11.97 -20.97 19.24
N LEU A 102 -12.39 -21.64 18.16
CA LEU A 102 -13.61 -21.28 17.46
C LEU A 102 -14.85 -21.75 18.21
N ARG A 103 -15.83 -20.86 18.28
CA ARG A 103 -17.17 -21.15 18.77
C ARG A 103 -17.92 -22.05 17.77
N PRO A 104 -18.87 -22.89 18.25
CA PRO A 104 -19.68 -23.72 17.37
C PRO A 104 -20.42 -22.92 16.28
N GLU A 105 -20.93 -21.74 16.62
CA GLU A 105 -21.63 -20.86 15.68
C GLU A 105 -20.69 -20.32 14.60
N GLY A 106 -19.49 -19.88 15.00
CA GLY A 106 -18.46 -19.42 14.08
C GLY A 106 -17.99 -20.52 13.13
N ARG A 107 -17.82 -21.74 13.64
CA ARG A 107 -17.47 -22.92 12.82
C ARG A 107 -18.54 -23.24 11.78
N ALA A 108 -19.82 -23.18 12.15
CA ALA A 108 -20.92 -23.39 11.22
C ALA A 108 -20.95 -22.33 10.10
N LEU A 109 -20.68 -21.06 10.45
CA LEU A 109 -20.56 -19.97 9.48
C LEU A 109 -19.40 -20.19 8.51
N LEU A 110 -18.21 -20.53 9.01
CA LEU A 110 -17.05 -20.77 8.14
C LEU A 110 -17.31 -21.91 7.15
N ARG A 111 -17.97 -22.99 7.61
CA ARG A 111 -18.36 -24.12 6.76
C ARG A 111 -19.33 -23.73 5.65
N SER A 112 -20.28 -22.82 5.91
CA SER A 112 -21.23 -22.38 4.89
C SER A 112 -20.58 -21.48 3.82
N LEU A 113 -19.44 -20.87 4.11
CA LEU A 113 -18.68 -20.05 3.17
C LEU A 113 -17.82 -20.85 2.20
N VAL A 114 -17.45 -22.10 2.53
CA VAL A 114 -16.52 -22.88 1.70
C VAL A 114 -17.05 -23.16 0.29
N PRO A 115 -18.27 -23.69 0.09
CA PRO A 115 -18.76 -24.00 -1.26
C PRO A 115 -18.80 -22.80 -2.23
N PRO A 116 -19.35 -21.62 -1.85
CA PRO A 116 -19.34 -20.45 -2.71
C PRO A 116 -17.91 -19.94 -2.98
N LEU A 117 -17.05 -19.91 -1.96
CA LEU A 117 -15.67 -19.44 -2.12
C LEU A 117 -14.85 -20.35 -3.03
N GLN A 118 -14.97 -21.67 -2.91
CA GLN A 118 -14.25 -22.61 -3.78
C GLN A 118 -14.58 -22.38 -5.25
N THR A 119 -15.87 -22.19 -5.56
CA THR A 119 -16.33 -21.94 -6.93
C THR A 119 -15.71 -20.65 -7.48
N TYR A 120 -15.78 -19.57 -6.71
CA TYR A 120 -15.23 -18.27 -7.09
C TYR A 120 -13.71 -18.28 -7.24
N LEU A 121 -12.99 -18.87 -6.29
CA LEU A 121 -11.52 -18.94 -6.29
C LEU A 121 -10.99 -19.81 -7.44
N GLY A 122 -11.67 -20.92 -7.74
CA GLY A 122 -11.30 -21.83 -8.82
C GLY A 122 -11.46 -21.20 -10.21
N GLN A 123 -12.55 -20.45 -10.43
CA GLN A 123 -12.83 -19.79 -11.72
C GLN A 123 -11.87 -18.64 -12.05
N ASN A 124 -11.28 -18.01 -11.04
CA ASN A 124 -10.48 -16.79 -11.20
C ASN A 124 -8.99 -16.99 -10.87
N GLU A 125 -8.54 -18.23 -10.63
CA GLU A 125 -7.16 -18.58 -10.25
C GLU A 125 -6.65 -17.78 -9.02
N LEU A 126 -7.49 -17.73 -7.98
CA LEU A 126 -7.22 -16.94 -6.78
C LEU A 126 -6.89 -17.83 -5.59
N SER A 127 -6.13 -17.29 -4.64
CA SER A 127 -5.96 -17.84 -3.31
C SER A 127 -6.72 -16.99 -2.29
N LEU A 128 -6.96 -17.55 -1.12
CA LEU A 128 -7.69 -16.96 -0.01
C LEU A 128 -6.71 -16.58 1.08
N MET A 129 -6.64 -15.29 1.40
CA MET A 129 -5.87 -14.77 2.52
C MET A 129 -6.79 -14.58 3.72
N VAL A 130 -6.45 -15.23 4.83
CA VAL A 130 -7.13 -15.06 6.13
C VAL A 130 -6.29 -14.16 7.02
N SER A 131 -6.81 -12.99 7.35
CA SER A 131 -6.10 -11.94 8.08
C SER A 131 -6.75 -11.69 9.45
N GLY A 132 -5.98 -11.83 10.52
CA GLY A 132 -6.46 -11.63 11.89
C GLY A 132 -6.00 -10.30 12.46
N PHE A 133 -6.90 -9.65 13.18
CA PHE A 133 -6.68 -8.35 13.82
C PHE A 133 -7.13 -8.38 15.29
N THR A 134 -6.47 -7.58 16.11
CA THR A 134 -6.82 -7.37 17.53
C THR A 134 -7.10 -5.89 17.79
N ASP A 135 -7.61 -5.60 18.98
CA ASP A 135 -7.51 -4.26 19.55
C ASP A 135 -6.12 -4.04 20.17
N ASP A 136 -5.92 -2.88 20.80
CA ASP A 136 -4.69 -2.49 21.49
C ASP A 136 -4.64 -2.93 22.97
N THR A 137 -5.58 -3.77 23.41
CA THR A 137 -5.60 -4.22 24.81
C THR A 137 -4.34 -5.00 25.13
N THR A 138 -3.60 -4.55 26.15
CA THR A 138 -2.41 -5.26 26.62
C THR A 138 -2.79 -6.62 27.18
N LEU A 139 -2.10 -7.66 26.71
CA LEU A 139 -2.25 -9.02 27.20
C LEU A 139 -1.72 -9.15 28.64
N ARG A 140 -2.24 -10.15 29.36
CA ARG A 140 -1.78 -10.42 30.73
C ARG A 140 -0.31 -10.88 30.69
N PRO A 141 0.57 -10.39 31.59
CA PRO A 141 2.00 -10.73 31.58
C PRO A 141 2.33 -12.23 31.65
N ASN A 142 1.43 -13.03 32.22
CA ASN A 142 1.56 -14.49 32.35
C ASN A 142 0.49 -15.23 31.52
N GLY A 143 0.02 -14.61 30.44
CA GLY A 143 -0.94 -15.22 29.51
C GLY A 143 -0.29 -16.28 28.62
N SER A 144 -1.12 -17.04 27.90
CA SER A 144 -0.68 -18.06 26.94
C SER A 144 -0.07 -17.48 25.66
N PHE A 145 -0.12 -16.16 25.46
CA PHE A 145 0.37 -15.47 24.28
C PHE A 145 1.24 -14.29 24.71
N ALA A 146 2.36 -14.09 24.03
CA ALA A 146 3.32 -13.03 24.33
C ALA A 146 2.80 -11.65 23.93
N ASP A 147 2.15 -11.55 22.77
CA ASP A 147 1.66 -10.29 22.23
C ASP A 147 0.42 -10.46 21.33
N ASN A 148 -0.10 -9.32 20.86
CA ASN A 148 -1.25 -9.28 19.98
C ASN A 148 -0.95 -9.85 18.58
N TRP A 149 0.32 -9.86 18.16
CA TRP A 149 0.72 -10.52 16.92
C TRP A 149 0.45 -12.02 16.99
N GLU A 150 0.87 -12.67 18.08
CA GLU A 150 0.67 -14.10 18.29
C GLU A 150 -0.81 -14.47 18.34
N VAL A 151 -1.63 -13.71 19.06
CA VAL A 151 -3.09 -13.93 19.10
C VAL A 151 -3.71 -13.81 17.72
N SER A 152 -3.35 -12.76 16.97
CA SER A 152 -3.89 -12.53 15.64
C SER A 152 -3.49 -13.63 14.64
N ALA A 153 -2.23 -14.08 14.70
CA ALA A 153 -1.70 -15.14 13.86
C ALA A 153 -2.38 -16.49 14.18
N GLN A 154 -2.50 -16.82 15.47
CA GLN A 154 -3.15 -18.06 15.91
C GLN A 154 -4.62 -18.11 15.52
N ARG A 155 -5.37 -17.01 15.71
CA ARG A 155 -6.78 -16.94 15.27
C ARG A 155 -6.93 -17.16 13.76
N SER A 156 -6.08 -16.52 12.98
CA SER A 156 -6.08 -16.65 11.51
C SER A 156 -5.77 -18.08 11.08
N LEU A 157 -4.82 -18.72 11.75
CA LEU A 157 -4.48 -20.11 11.52
C LEU A 157 -5.61 -21.06 11.92
N THR A 158 -6.29 -20.84 13.05
CA THR A 158 -7.45 -21.62 13.46
C THR A 158 -8.57 -21.53 12.42
N VAL A 159 -8.88 -20.33 11.92
CA VAL A 159 -9.88 -20.13 10.85
C VAL A 159 -9.45 -20.84 9.56
N THR A 160 -8.19 -20.71 9.19
CA THR A 160 -7.62 -21.38 8.00
C THR A 160 -7.78 -22.90 8.09
N ARG A 161 -7.42 -23.49 9.23
CA ARG A 161 -7.57 -24.93 9.47
C ARG A 161 -9.01 -25.38 9.35
N GLU A 162 -9.96 -24.62 9.92
CA GLU A 162 -11.38 -24.95 9.77
C GLU A 162 -11.89 -24.87 8.34
N LEU A 163 -11.44 -23.87 7.56
CA LEU A 163 -11.81 -23.76 6.15
C LEU A 163 -11.26 -24.96 5.35
N VAL A 164 -10.03 -25.39 5.64
CA VAL A 164 -9.43 -26.59 5.04
C VAL A 164 -10.19 -27.86 5.45
N GLU A 165 -10.51 -28.03 6.73
CA GLU A 165 -11.31 -29.16 7.23
C GLU A 165 -12.71 -29.19 6.60
N ALA A 166 -13.27 -28.02 6.30
CA ALA A 166 -14.54 -27.88 5.61
C ALA A 166 -14.46 -28.13 4.09
N GLY A 167 -13.26 -28.32 3.54
CA GLY A 167 -13.01 -28.75 2.16
C GLY A 167 -12.15 -27.81 1.33
N MET A 168 -11.77 -26.61 1.83
CA MET A 168 -10.94 -25.68 1.07
C MET A 168 -9.57 -26.32 0.73
N PRO A 169 -9.11 -26.28 -0.53
CA PRO A 169 -7.79 -26.79 -0.89
C PRO A 169 -6.68 -26.05 -0.11
N ALA A 170 -5.77 -26.80 0.51
CA ALA A 170 -4.73 -26.23 1.38
C ALA A 170 -3.72 -25.35 0.62
N ASP A 171 -3.55 -25.58 -0.68
CA ASP A 171 -2.73 -24.78 -1.60
C ASP A 171 -3.41 -23.46 -2.01
N TRP A 172 -4.71 -23.32 -1.76
CA TRP A 172 -5.48 -22.12 -2.12
C TRP A 172 -5.67 -21.18 -0.94
N ILE A 173 -5.12 -21.45 0.24
CA ILE A 173 -5.39 -20.65 1.44
C ILE A 173 -4.14 -20.45 2.27
N PHE A 174 -4.01 -19.26 2.87
CA PHE A 174 -2.94 -18.95 3.82
C PHE A 174 -3.42 -17.95 4.88
N ALA A 175 -2.68 -17.88 5.99
CA ALA A 175 -3.00 -17.05 7.15
C ALA A 175 -1.97 -15.92 7.34
N ALA A 176 -2.43 -14.77 7.82
CA ALA A 176 -1.59 -13.64 8.22
C ALA A 176 -2.12 -13.04 9.54
N GLY A 177 -1.21 -12.71 10.46
CA GLY A 177 -1.53 -11.99 11.69
C GLY A 177 -1.02 -10.56 11.63
N PHE A 178 -1.88 -9.59 11.95
CA PHE A 178 -1.55 -8.16 11.89
C PHE A 178 -1.47 -7.48 13.26
N GLY A 179 -1.84 -8.19 14.32
CA GLY A 179 -1.94 -7.64 15.68
C GLY A 179 -2.87 -6.43 15.74
N ALA A 180 -2.44 -5.41 16.50
CA ALA A 180 -3.21 -4.17 16.74
C ALA A 180 -2.89 -3.04 15.75
N ASN A 181 -2.00 -3.27 14.78
CA ASN A 181 -1.37 -2.19 13.99
C ASN A 181 -2.25 -1.64 12.87
N HIS A 182 -3.37 -2.29 12.58
CA HIS A 182 -4.31 -1.90 11.51
C HIS A 182 -5.75 -1.78 12.06
N PRO A 183 -6.01 -0.80 12.94
CA PRO A 183 -7.34 -0.56 13.48
C PRO A 183 -8.26 0.03 12.40
N VAL A 184 -9.51 -0.44 12.37
CA VAL A 184 -10.59 0.12 11.54
C VAL A 184 -11.31 1.28 12.24
N ALA A 185 -11.23 1.33 13.57
CA ALA A 185 -11.78 2.40 14.39
C ALA A 185 -10.80 2.76 15.54
N PRO A 186 -10.84 3.97 16.10
CA PRO A 186 -10.01 4.34 17.25
C PRO A 186 -10.27 3.42 18.45
N ASN A 187 -9.26 2.97 19.20
CA ASN A 187 -9.45 2.07 20.36
C ASN A 187 -9.99 2.77 21.64
N ASP A 188 -10.73 3.86 21.50
CA ASP A 188 -11.23 4.69 22.60
C ASP A 188 -12.44 4.07 23.33
N THR A 189 -13.34 3.42 22.59
CA THR A 189 -14.59 2.82 23.09
C THR A 189 -14.58 1.30 22.98
N GLU A 190 -15.43 0.63 23.75
CA GLU A 190 -15.54 -0.84 23.66
C GLU A 190 -16.16 -1.27 22.32
N GLU A 191 -17.07 -0.46 21.80
CA GLU A 191 -17.66 -0.64 20.48
C GLU A 191 -16.59 -0.61 19.39
N HIS A 192 -15.69 0.37 19.40
CA HIS A 192 -14.61 0.44 18.42
C HIS A 192 -13.56 -0.67 18.59
N ARG A 193 -13.19 -1.00 19.83
CA ARG A 193 -12.32 -2.18 20.09
C ARG A 193 -12.95 -3.47 19.57
N ALA A 194 -14.26 -3.63 19.72
CA ALA A 194 -14.98 -4.78 19.17
C ALA A 194 -14.94 -4.85 17.64
N MET A 195 -14.90 -3.70 16.95
CA MET A 195 -14.71 -3.64 15.49
C MET A 195 -13.28 -4.03 15.10
N ASN A 196 -12.28 -3.66 15.91
CA ASN A 196 -10.87 -3.99 15.64
C ASN A 196 -10.56 -5.47 15.88
N ARG A 197 -11.25 -6.13 16.81
CA ARG A 197 -11.22 -7.60 16.99
C ARG A 197 -12.00 -8.29 15.86
N ARG A 198 -11.36 -8.49 14.70
CA ARG A 198 -11.98 -9.07 13.51
C ARG A 198 -11.06 -10.04 12.78
N VAL A 199 -11.66 -10.86 11.93
CA VAL A 199 -10.95 -11.64 10.92
C VAL A 199 -11.47 -11.22 9.56
N GLU A 200 -10.56 -10.91 8.65
CA GLU A 200 -10.88 -10.61 7.26
C GLU A 200 -10.45 -11.78 6.39
N ILE A 201 -11.28 -12.11 5.40
CA ILE A 201 -11.00 -13.13 4.40
C ILE A 201 -11.02 -12.41 3.05
N SER A 202 -9.93 -12.47 2.29
CA SER A 202 -9.82 -11.75 1.03
C SER A 202 -9.24 -12.62 -0.08
N PRO A 203 -9.79 -12.55 -1.30
CA PRO A 203 -9.24 -13.25 -2.44
C PRO A 203 -8.04 -12.49 -3.02
N VAL A 204 -6.91 -13.15 -3.16
CA VAL A 204 -5.66 -12.61 -3.72
C VAL A 204 -5.25 -13.41 -4.96
N PRO A 205 -4.51 -12.82 -5.92
CA PRO A 205 -3.96 -13.57 -7.05
C PRO A 205 -3.13 -14.77 -6.58
N ARG A 206 -3.35 -15.95 -7.16
CA ARG A 206 -2.54 -17.13 -6.85
C ARG A 206 -1.17 -16.99 -7.50
N LEU A 207 -0.12 -16.90 -6.69
CA LEU A 207 1.26 -16.96 -7.15
C LEU A 207 1.60 -18.41 -7.55
N ILE A 208 1.21 -18.82 -8.76
CA ILE A 208 1.60 -20.14 -9.30
C ILE A 208 3.06 -20.08 -9.76
N HIS A 209 3.90 -20.91 -9.15
CA HIS A 209 5.27 -21.31 -9.55
C HIS A 209 5.95 -20.51 -10.70
N ARG A 210 6.55 -19.35 -10.39
CA ARG A 210 7.52 -18.70 -11.32
C ARG A 210 8.97 -19.17 -11.12
N PHE A 211 9.23 -20.11 -10.20
CA PHE A 211 10.58 -20.62 -9.94
C PHE A 211 10.87 -22.02 -10.53
N GLY A 212 10.02 -22.52 -11.45
CA GLY A 212 10.06 -23.91 -11.92
C GLY A 212 10.67 -24.19 -13.31
N ASN A 213 10.75 -23.23 -14.22
CA ASN A 213 11.21 -23.47 -15.61
C ASN A 213 12.37 -22.55 -16.03
N ALA A 214 13.45 -22.48 -15.23
CA ALA A 214 14.70 -21.84 -15.64
C ALA A 214 15.52 -22.72 -16.61
N THR A 215 14.88 -23.37 -17.59
CA THR A 215 15.56 -24.13 -18.66
C THR A 215 15.14 -23.70 -20.07
N GLU A 216 14.12 -22.85 -20.21
CA GLU A 216 13.96 -22.04 -21.42
C GLU A 216 14.42 -20.62 -21.11
N ALA A 217 15.65 -20.32 -21.54
CA ALA A 217 16.11 -18.94 -21.65
C ALA A 217 15.21 -18.22 -22.67
N PRO A 218 14.52 -17.14 -22.31
CA PRO A 218 13.94 -16.24 -23.29
C PRO A 218 15.09 -15.62 -24.09
N GLY A 219 15.01 -15.70 -25.42
CA GLY A 219 15.92 -15.02 -26.33
C GLY A 219 16.04 -13.54 -25.94
N ALA A 220 17.28 -13.06 -25.95
CA ALA A 220 17.64 -11.70 -25.59
C ALA A 220 16.82 -10.66 -26.36
N SER A 221 15.87 -9.99 -25.69
CA SER A 221 15.44 -8.64 -26.09
C SER A 221 14.69 -7.82 -25.02
N ASP A 222 14.40 -8.34 -23.82
CA ASP A 222 13.66 -7.58 -22.78
C ASP A 222 14.40 -7.53 -21.43
N LEU A 223 15.63 -6.99 -21.44
CA LEU A 223 16.30 -6.55 -20.22
C LEU A 223 16.00 -5.06 -19.98
N ALA A 224 14.75 -4.75 -19.61
CA ALA A 224 14.53 -3.64 -18.69
C ALA A 224 14.97 -4.16 -17.31
N GLY A 225 16.18 -3.80 -16.90
CA GLY A 225 16.74 -4.20 -15.61
C GLY A 225 15.85 -3.78 -14.43
N PRO A 226 16.04 -4.37 -13.24
CA PRO A 226 15.34 -3.91 -12.05
C PRO A 226 15.65 -2.43 -11.83
N VAL A 227 14.62 -1.60 -11.73
CA VAL A 227 14.74 -0.22 -11.24
C VAL A 227 15.40 -0.31 -9.86
N PRO A 228 16.60 0.26 -9.65
CA PRO A 228 17.20 0.28 -8.32
C PRO A 228 16.27 1.06 -7.39
N LEU A 229 15.95 0.50 -6.23
CA LEU A 229 15.33 1.26 -5.15
C LEU A 229 16.34 2.33 -4.73
N GLU A 230 16.10 3.57 -5.12
CA GLU A 230 16.87 4.72 -4.65
C GLU A 230 16.59 4.88 -3.16
N VAL A 231 17.58 4.53 -2.34
CA VAL A 231 17.57 4.76 -0.89
C VAL A 231 17.63 6.26 -0.68
N VAL A 232 16.48 6.88 -0.42
CA VAL A 232 16.42 8.25 0.08
C VAL A 232 17.02 8.22 1.49
N ASP A 233 18.24 8.74 1.63
CA ASP A 233 18.88 8.93 2.94
C ASP A 233 17.96 9.77 3.83
N ALA A 234 17.62 9.24 5.00
CA ALA A 234 16.87 9.98 6.02
C ALA A 234 17.70 11.21 6.46
N PRO A 235 17.09 12.39 6.64
CA PRO A 235 17.81 13.53 7.18
C PRO A 235 18.32 13.21 8.59
N ALA A 236 19.61 13.49 8.82
CA ALA A 236 20.29 13.24 10.09
C ALA A 236 19.52 13.85 11.28
N PRO A 237 19.47 13.17 12.44
CA PRO A 237 18.86 13.74 13.63
C PRO A 237 19.59 15.02 14.06
N PRO A 238 18.87 16.04 14.59
CA PRO A 238 19.50 17.27 15.05
C PRO A 238 20.49 17.00 16.19
N PRO A 239 21.58 17.78 16.30
CA PRO A 239 22.59 17.58 17.34
C PRO A 239 22.00 17.81 18.73
N THR A 240 22.26 16.86 19.63
CA THR A 240 22.03 16.95 21.06
C THR A 240 22.75 18.18 21.61
N ALA A 241 22.00 19.09 22.25
CA ALA A 241 22.60 20.20 22.99
C ALA A 241 23.38 19.65 24.19
N GLU A 242 24.71 19.77 24.14
CA GLU A 242 25.59 19.62 25.28
C GLU A 242 25.19 20.65 26.36
N ARG A 243 24.96 20.17 27.58
CA ARG A 243 24.92 21.05 28.76
C ARG A 243 26.37 21.33 29.13
N ASP A 244 26.78 22.58 28.93
CA ASP A 244 28.05 23.13 29.41
C ASP A 244 28.08 23.12 30.94
N ASP A 245 28.83 22.20 31.53
CA ASP A 245 29.33 22.30 32.89
C ASP A 245 30.55 23.23 32.90
N ALA A 246 30.31 24.53 33.05
CA ALA A 246 31.36 25.52 33.30
C ALA A 246 31.48 25.78 34.82
N ALA A 247 32.55 25.25 35.39
CA ALA A 247 33.07 25.64 36.69
C ALA A 247 33.46 27.13 36.70
N SER A 248 33.00 27.87 37.71
CA SER A 248 33.61 29.15 38.10
C SER A 248 34.27 28.97 39.46
N ASP A 249 35.60 28.95 39.43
CA ASP A 249 36.50 29.01 40.56
C ASP A 249 36.57 30.46 41.09
N THR A 250 36.37 30.64 42.39
CA THR A 250 36.87 31.79 43.17
C THR A 250 36.99 31.36 44.63
N ASP A 251 38.14 30.77 44.95
CA ASP A 251 39.16 31.23 45.92
C ASP A 251 38.76 31.68 47.35
N VAL A 252 39.73 31.42 48.26
CA VAL A 252 40.00 32.07 49.56
C VAL A 252 39.57 31.33 50.85
N ALA A 253 40.61 30.70 51.44
CA ALA A 253 41.04 30.78 52.85
C ALA A 253 40.53 29.79 53.92
N THR A 254 41.50 28.97 54.36
CA THR A 254 42.10 29.01 55.72
C THR A 254 41.49 28.16 56.86
N ARG A 255 42.38 27.31 57.42
CA ARG A 255 42.43 26.68 58.78
C ARG A 255 41.41 25.57 59.07
N ASP A 256 41.67 24.52 59.83
CA ASP A 256 42.83 23.78 60.38
C ASP A 256 42.16 22.55 61.07
N PRO A 257 42.83 21.40 61.32
CA PRO A 257 42.17 20.18 61.78
C PRO A 257 42.31 19.95 63.31
N ALA A 258 41.21 19.60 63.98
CA ALA A 258 41.22 18.96 65.31
C ALA A 258 39.82 18.34 65.55
N ALA A 259 39.67 17.01 65.55
CA ALA A 259 39.95 16.05 66.63
C ALA A 259 38.69 15.71 67.46
N THR A 260 38.65 14.45 67.96
CA THR A 260 37.79 13.89 69.05
C THR A 260 36.54 13.14 68.53
N VAL A 261 36.47 11.80 68.41
CA VAL A 261 36.55 10.70 69.42
C VAL A 261 35.44 10.89 70.47
N GLU A 262 34.28 10.23 70.45
CA GLU A 262 34.01 8.87 70.99
C GLU A 262 32.49 8.49 70.82
N PRO A 263 32.08 7.22 71.11
CA PRO A 263 30.77 6.63 70.81
C PRO A 263 29.84 6.40 72.03
N SER A 264 28.63 5.86 71.73
CA SER A 264 27.80 4.95 72.56
C SER A 264 26.63 5.53 73.41
N THR A 265 25.40 5.17 72.97
CA THR A 265 24.22 4.69 73.74
C THR A 265 23.61 5.57 74.87
N PRO A 266 22.47 5.21 75.52
CA PRO A 266 21.67 3.96 75.54
C PRO A 266 20.47 3.91 74.60
#